data_AF-A0A4T0X173-F1
#
_entry.id   AF-A0A4T0X173-F1
#
_cell.length_a   1.000
_cell.length_b   1.000
_cell.length_c   1.000
_cell.angle_alpha   90.00
_cell.angle_beta   90.00
_cell.angle_gamma   90.00
#
_symmetry.space_group_name_H-M   'P 1'
#
loop_
_entity.id
_entity.type
_entity.pdbx_description
1 polymer ?
#
loop_
_entity_poly.entity_id
_entity_poly.type
_entity_poly.pdbx_seq_one_letter_code
_entity_poly.pdbx_strand_id
1 'polypeptide(L)'
;MNEELVPTQNDEILFPLLKTILSKSKAVHTLRLDNNQIKLKTDKSLSGVIYLEAPYILLPNWDRLELIKRGKCCSYCGEVLKLYDNGKMKDDGKKATRQKQSIVDKHERYVNGLDCFNCEGKWCDKQCKGLDFRHELLYHRPTNKTNSHNFTNINKEDVDLFYHNNWRTLENTLTTKGQELCYMTIMMILHTYYDPKIKNGIDALRFLKSSNEEDYIRFLGFDANDTNNSFLKNTCEQFNNCFKTFKISYLDFLKNMSIFKLNNYNGSIYLLFSGIKRGTAGESNIKIEYFTGEIERDFEEFIIKTNDDNSVTLVKKNIKDETIVKPIYTNRSSGITDRKIIQLMSTCRISSDTELVLPDVDYSNPIDLEDDEISFIPSDSSSQTPAIILPVSNGTDRRRRSSRIRNASFTSSGASFGEGIIKYNRDQIREMLENMTDTLNEEFSDESSESALDDVPSCPISSKTNSDFITVVKNLQHDGHIHHRRKSVKFEETVTTI
;
A
#
# COMPACT_ATOMS: atom_id res chain seq x y z
N MET A 1 -34.50 -29.01 11.41
CA MET A 1 -34.21 -28.31 10.13
C MET A 1 -32.93 -27.52 10.35
N ASN A 2 -32.07 -27.35 9.35
CA ASN A 2 -31.02 -26.32 9.45
C ASN A 2 -31.70 -24.98 9.24
N GLU A 3 -31.67 -24.09 10.22
CA GLU A 3 -31.89 -22.67 9.96
C GLU A 3 -30.70 -22.14 9.15
N GLU A 4 -30.99 -21.33 8.13
CA GLU A 4 -29.94 -20.77 7.29
C GLU A 4 -29.25 -19.63 8.04
N LEU A 5 -27.92 -19.63 8.07
CA LEU A 5 -27.11 -18.70 8.86
C LEU A 5 -27.02 -17.32 8.17
N VAL A 6 -28.13 -16.57 8.19
CA VAL A 6 -28.29 -15.29 7.49
C VAL A 6 -27.34 -14.21 8.05
N PRO A 7 -26.43 -13.66 7.23
CA PRO A 7 -25.64 -12.48 7.60
C PRO A 7 -26.55 -11.27 7.84
N THR A 8 -26.36 -10.59 8.97
CA THR A 8 -27.14 -9.40 9.35
C THR A 8 -26.26 -8.16 9.34
N GLN A 9 -26.84 -6.98 9.06
CA GLN A 9 -26.18 -5.68 9.16
C GLN A 9 -26.76 -4.85 10.31
N ASN A 10 -25.95 -4.01 10.94
CA ASN A 10 -26.40 -3.15 12.05
C ASN A 10 -26.74 -1.74 11.54
N ASP A 11 -27.85 -1.67 10.81
CA ASP A 11 -28.32 -0.48 10.10
C ASP A 11 -28.51 0.75 11.01
N GLU A 12 -28.91 0.51 12.26
CA GLU A 12 -29.11 1.55 13.29
C GLU A 12 -27.83 2.32 13.61
N ILE A 13 -26.65 1.70 13.46
CA ILE A 13 -25.35 2.37 13.61
C ILE A 13 -24.82 2.79 12.23
N LEU A 14 -24.95 1.93 11.21
CA LEU A 14 -24.32 2.15 9.91
C LEU A 14 -24.88 3.36 9.18
N PHE A 15 -26.20 3.45 9.00
CA PHE A 15 -26.77 4.51 8.16
C PHE A 15 -26.63 5.90 8.77
N PRO A 16 -26.75 6.12 10.10
CA PRO A 16 -26.37 7.39 10.72
C PRO A 16 -24.88 7.74 10.57
N LEU A 17 -23.98 6.76 10.63
CA LEU A 17 -22.54 6.97 10.41
C LEU A 17 -22.25 7.36 8.95
N LEU A 18 -22.77 6.61 7.98
CA LEU A 18 -22.64 6.92 6.55
C LEU A 18 -23.27 8.29 6.21
N LYS A 19 -24.44 8.63 6.78
CA LYS A 19 -25.09 9.94 6.63
C LYS A 19 -24.21 11.06 7.16
N THR A 20 -23.46 10.82 8.24
CA THR A 20 -22.49 11.77 8.81
C THR A 20 -21.24 11.93 7.94
N ILE A 21 -20.78 10.89 7.26
CA ILE A 21 -19.62 10.94 6.35
C ILE A 21 -19.97 11.64 5.03
N LEU A 22 -21.10 11.25 4.42
CA LEU A 22 -21.57 11.80 3.14
C LEU A 22 -22.02 13.27 3.29
N SER A 23 -22.67 13.65 4.38
CA SER A 23 -23.06 15.05 4.62
C SER A 23 -21.87 16.02 4.76
N LYS A 24 -20.69 15.53 5.18
CA LYS A 24 -19.42 16.27 5.20
C LYS A 24 -18.72 16.33 3.83
N SER A 25 -19.27 15.66 2.82
CA SER A 25 -18.60 15.39 1.54
C SER A 25 -19.48 15.75 0.32
N LYS A 26 -20.60 16.46 0.52
CA LYS A 26 -21.71 16.61 -0.46
C LYS A 26 -21.33 16.98 -1.90
N ALA A 27 -20.25 17.75 -2.10
CA ALA A 27 -19.79 18.21 -3.42
C ALA A 27 -18.84 17.22 -4.13
N VAL A 28 -18.57 16.05 -3.54
CA VAL A 28 -17.51 15.11 -3.98
C VAL A 28 -18.07 13.76 -4.46
N HIS A 29 -19.33 13.44 -4.14
CA HIS A 29 -19.95 12.15 -4.47
C HIS A 29 -21.35 12.30 -5.06
N THR A 30 -21.77 11.30 -5.83
CA THR A 30 -23.13 11.20 -6.41
C THR A 30 -24.16 10.59 -5.46
N LEU A 31 -23.74 9.91 -4.37
CA LEU A 31 -24.62 9.13 -3.48
C LEU A 31 -25.60 9.97 -2.62
N ARG A 32 -26.78 9.43 -2.34
CA ARG A 32 -27.69 9.79 -1.24
C ARG A 32 -28.04 8.56 -0.39
N LEU A 33 -28.56 8.79 0.82
CA LEU A 33 -29.13 7.75 1.67
C LEU A 33 -30.62 8.01 1.86
N ASP A 34 -31.43 6.98 1.66
CA ASP A 34 -32.90 7.04 1.69
C ASP A 34 -33.42 5.70 2.24
N ASN A 35 -34.22 5.72 3.32
CA ASN A 35 -34.80 4.52 3.95
C ASN A 35 -33.84 3.33 4.13
N ASN A 36 -32.62 3.59 4.65
CA ASN A 36 -31.53 2.61 4.80
C ASN A 36 -31.06 1.95 3.48
N GLN A 37 -31.20 2.66 2.36
CA GLN A 37 -30.68 2.27 1.05
C GLN A 37 -29.65 3.28 0.55
N ILE A 38 -28.63 2.81 -0.16
CA ILE A 38 -27.66 3.65 -0.87
C ILE A 38 -28.16 3.85 -2.31
N LYS A 39 -28.41 5.10 -2.69
CA LYS A 39 -29.00 5.49 -4.00
C LYS A 39 -28.20 6.64 -4.63
N LEU A 40 -28.51 6.99 -5.88
CA LEU A 40 -27.92 8.18 -6.54
C LEU A 40 -28.75 9.44 -6.25
N LYS A 41 -28.09 10.61 -6.20
CA LYS A 41 -28.74 11.94 -6.15
C LYS A 41 -29.45 12.29 -7.46
N THR A 42 -28.96 11.76 -8.57
CA THR A 42 -29.37 12.02 -9.96
C THR A 42 -29.18 10.76 -10.77
N ASP A 43 -30.04 10.51 -11.75
CA ASP A 43 -29.89 9.39 -12.69
C ASP A 43 -28.49 9.42 -13.33
N LYS A 44 -27.79 8.27 -13.35
CA LYS A 44 -26.60 8.09 -14.20
C LYS A 44 -27.06 7.34 -15.46
N SER A 45 -27.17 8.09 -16.55
CA SER A 45 -27.68 7.62 -17.84
C SER A 45 -26.76 6.63 -18.57
N LEU A 46 -25.52 6.46 -18.08
CA LEU A 46 -24.40 5.79 -18.72
C LEU A 46 -23.63 4.96 -17.69
N SER A 47 -22.76 4.06 -18.17
CA SER A 47 -21.75 3.36 -17.36
C SER A 47 -20.69 4.32 -16.80
N GLY A 48 -19.81 3.81 -15.92
CA GLY A 48 -18.65 4.53 -15.39
C GLY A 48 -18.73 4.87 -13.90
N VAL A 49 -17.74 5.61 -13.39
CA VAL A 49 -17.55 5.82 -11.94
C VAL A 49 -18.76 6.51 -11.29
N ILE A 50 -19.18 5.97 -10.14
CA ILE A 50 -20.21 6.54 -9.25
C ILE A 50 -19.54 7.24 -8.07
N TYR A 51 -18.60 6.55 -7.42
CA TYR A 51 -17.76 7.09 -6.35
C TYR A 51 -16.44 6.33 -6.23
N LEU A 52 -15.46 6.98 -5.60
CA LEU A 52 -14.21 6.38 -5.12
C LEU A 52 -14.27 6.28 -3.59
N GLU A 53 -13.77 5.21 -2.98
CA GLU A 53 -13.67 5.06 -1.52
C GLU A 53 -12.25 4.68 -1.10
N ALA A 54 -11.75 5.35 -0.06
CA ALA A 54 -10.50 4.97 0.60
C ALA A 54 -10.79 3.95 1.72
N PRO A 55 -9.86 3.01 2.00
CA PRO A 55 -10.08 1.96 2.99
C PRO A 55 -10.35 2.51 4.39
N TYR A 56 -11.33 1.90 5.06
CA TYR A 56 -11.66 2.16 6.46
C TYR A 56 -10.61 1.55 7.41
N ILE A 57 -10.19 0.31 7.10
CA ILE A 57 -8.96 -0.31 7.62
C ILE A 57 -8.17 -0.86 6.42
N LEU A 58 -6.92 -0.42 6.30
CA LEU A 58 -5.97 -0.91 5.29
C LEU A 58 -5.13 -2.07 5.86
N LEU A 59 -5.29 -3.26 5.29
CA LEU A 59 -4.39 -4.40 5.51
C LEU A 59 -3.65 -4.77 4.21
N PRO A 60 -2.36 -5.14 4.29
CA PRO A 60 -1.66 -5.79 3.18
C PRO A 60 -2.25 -7.18 2.94
N ASN A 61 -2.12 -7.70 1.71
CA ASN A 61 -2.49 -9.08 1.38
C ASN A 61 -1.62 -10.09 2.15
N TRP A 62 -2.17 -11.26 2.44
CA TRP A 62 -1.46 -12.37 3.12
C TRP A 62 -0.20 -12.82 2.37
N ASP A 63 -0.31 -13.05 1.07
CA ASP A 63 0.80 -13.56 0.23
C ASP A 63 1.96 -12.56 0.14
N ARG A 64 1.66 -11.28 0.38
CA ARG A 64 2.64 -10.19 0.39
C ARG A 64 3.33 -10.03 1.75
N LEU A 65 2.93 -10.74 2.81
CA LEU A 65 3.58 -10.64 4.13
C LEU A 65 5.06 -11.07 4.09
N GLU A 66 5.41 -12.12 3.36
CA GLU A 66 6.80 -12.55 3.21
C GLU A 66 7.61 -11.57 2.34
N LEU A 67 6.97 -10.92 1.37
CA LEU A 67 7.57 -9.83 0.59
C LEU A 67 7.76 -8.55 1.43
N ILE A 68 6.86 -8.26 2.37
CA ILE A 68 7.02 -7.19 3.37
C ILE A 68 8.22 -7.50 4.29
N LYS A 69 8.32 -8.73 4.80
CA LYS A 69 9.43 -9.16 5.67
C LYS A 69 10.81 -9.02 5.01
N ARG A 70 10.88 -9.22 3.69
CA ARG A 70 12.09 -9.07 2.85
C ARG A 70 12.31 -7.67 2.25
N GLY A 71 11.58 -6.66 2.73
CA GLY A 71 11.68 -5.28 2.25
C GLY A 71 11.36 -5.08 0.76
N LYS A 72 10.51 -5.94 0.17
CA LYS A 72 10.08 -5.89 -1.24
C LYS A 72 8.71 -5.24 -1.43
N CYS A 73 7.87 -5.25 -0.41
CA CYS A 73 6.58 -4.56 -0.37
C CYS A 73 6.55 -3.52 0.75
N CYS A 74 5.69 -2.50 0.60
CA CYS A 74 5.46 -1.49 1.64
C CYS A 74 4.85 -2.14 2.88
N SER A 75 5.48 -1.93 4.05
CA SER A 75 5.05 -2.52 5.33
C SER A 75 3.62 -2.12 5.75
N TYR A 76 3.13 -0.97 5.27
CA TYR A 76 1.79 -0.47 5.58
C TYR A 76 0.70 -1.00 4.64
N CYS A 77 0.83 -0.70 3.32
CA CYS A 77 -0.21 -0.95 2.32
C CYS A 77 -0.03 -2.25 1.53
N GLY A 78 1.14 -2.90 1.61
CA GLY A 78 1.43 -4.12 0.84
C GLY A 78 1.60 -3.91 -0.67
N GLU A 79 1.71 -2.67 -1.16
CA GLU A 79 2.13 -2.42 -2.54
C GLU A 79 3.57 -2.90 -2.78
N VAL A 80 3.83 -3.51 -3.93
CA VAL A 80 5.18 -3.88 -4.36
C VAL A 80 6.03 -2.60 -4.49
N LEU A 81 7.13 -2.54 -3.76
CA LEU A 81 8.09 -1.45 -3.90
C LEU A 81 8.83 -1.64 -5.22
N LYS A 82 8.41 -0.87 -6.23
CA LYS A 82 9.01 -0.82 -7.56
C LYS A 82 10.42 -0.22 -7.45
N LEU A 83 11.37 -1.03 -6.98
CA LEU A 83 12.80 -0.74 -6.81
C LEU A 83 13.58 -0.82 -8.14
N TYR A 84 12.85 -0.63 -9.25
CA TYR A 84 13.28 -0.67 -10.63
C TYR A 84 12.44 0.34 -11.43
N ASP A 85 13.13 1.15 -12.24
CA ASP A 85 12.69 2.04 -13.31
C ASP A 85 11.21 2.49 -13.32
N ASN A 86 10.97 3.67 -12.72
CA ASN A 86 9.81 4.55 -12.98
C ASN A 86 8.44 3.87 -13.11
N GLY A 87 8.19 2.84 -12.30
CA GLY A 87 6.87 2.24 -12.14
C GLY A 87 6.55 1.04 -13.03
N LYS A 88 7.47 0.53 -13.86
CA LYS A 88 7.20 -0.61 -14.76
C LYS A 88 8.00 -1.86 -14.41
N MET A 89 7.34 -3.02 -14.31
CA MET A 89 8.01 -4.32 -14.22
C MET A 89 8.45 -4.77 -15.62
N LYS A 90 9.56 -4.22 -16.11
CA LYS A 90 10.26 -4.72 -17.32
C LYS A 90 11.23 -5.85 -16.98
N ASP A 91 10.72 -6.99 -16.51
CA ASP A 91 11.48 -8.25 -16.68
C ASP A 91 11.12 -8.83 -18.06
N ASP A 92 11.63 -8.18 -19.13
CA ASP A 92 11.40 -8.46 -20.56
C ASP A 92 11.92 -9.87 -21.02
N GLY A 93 12.12 -10.81 -20.09
CA GLY A 93 12.85 -12.08 -20.25
C GLY A 93 14.35 -11.94 -20.55
N LYS A 94 14.78 -10.76 -20.99
CA LYS A 94 16.13 -10.45 -21.45
C LYS A 94 17.02 -10.02 -20.29
N LYS A 95 17.80 -10.96 -19.77
CA LYS A 95 18.76 -10.80 -18.65
C LYS A 95 19.73 -9.60 -18.75
N ALA A 96 19.85 -8.96 -19.92
CA ALA A 96 20.69 -7.78 -20.16
C ALA A 96 20.09 -6.46 -19.65
N THR A 97 18.76 -6.32 -19.53
CA THR A 97 18.10 -5.04 -19.16
C THR A 97 17.85 -4.88 -17.65
N ARG A 98 18.48 -5.70 -16.80
CA ARG A 98 18.52 -5.45 -15.35
C ARG A 98 19.48 -4.29 -15.06
N GLN A 99 19.02 -3.06 -15.27
CA GLN A 99 19.73 -1.87 -14.79
C GLN A 99 19.95 -2.02 -13.28
N LYS A 100 21.21 -1.93 -12.85
CA LYS A 100 21.54 -1.88 -11.44
C LYS A 100 21.10 -0.51 -10.94
N GLN A 101 20.00 -0.47 -10.16
CA GLN A 101 19.53 0.72 -9.45
C GLN A 101 20.72 1.56 -8.97
N SER A 102 20.72 2.84 -9.35
CA SER A 102 21.87 3.71 -9.14
C SER A 102 22.15 3.87 -7.65
N ILE A 103 23.38 4.30 -7.34
CA ILE A 103 23.74 4.63 -5.95
C ILE A 103 22.87 5.81 -5.47
N VAL A 104 22.47 6.70 -6.38
CA VAL A 104 21.62 7.87 -6.10
C VAL A 104 20.21 7.46 -5.67
N ASP A 105 19.50 6.58 -6.39
CA ASP A 105 18.11 6.21 -6.04
C ASP A 105 18.02 5.52 -4.67
N LYS A 106 19.04 4.73 -4.32
CA LYS A 106 19.17 4.09 -3.00
C LYS A 106 19.44 5.13 -1.91
N HIS A 107 20.34 6.07 -2.21
CA HIS A 107 20.66 7.16 -1.31
C HIS A 107 19.44 8.08 -1.09
N GLU A 108 18.67 8.42 -2.13
CA GLU A 108 17.49 9.28 -2.01
C GLU A 108 16.37 8.64 -1.18
N ARG A 109 16.09 7.33 -1.35
CA ARG A 109 15.14 6.62 -0.46
C ARG A 109 15.57 6.64 1.00
N TYR A 110 16.87 6.43 1.24
CA TYR A 110 17.46 6.42 2.58
C TYR A 110 17.44 7.82 3.22
N VAL A 111 17.85 8.86 2.48
CA VAL A 111 17.83 10.28 2.88
C VAL A 111 16.40 10.78 3.13
N ASN A 112 15.42 10.33 2.34
CA ASN A 112 14.00 10.60 2.60
C ASN A 112 13.44 9.83 3.81
N GLY A 113 14.21 8.93 4.43
CA GLY A 113 13.80 8.17 5.59
C GLY A 113 12.66 7.18 5.32
N LEU A 114 12.54 6.65 4.09
CA LEU A 114 11.48 5.72 3.69
C LEU A 114 11.78 4.24 3.95
N ASP A 115 12.96 3.95 4.49
CA ASP A 115 13.35 2.63 4.97
C ASP A 115 13.40 2.65 6.51
N CYS A 116 13.45 1.48 7.15
CA CYS A 116 13.58 1.35 8.60
C CYS A 116 15.06 1.24 9.02
N PHE A 117 15.42 1.79 10.18
CA PHE A 117 16.78 1.71 10.73
C PHE A 117 17.04 0.40 11.51
N ASN A 118 15.98 -0.30 11.95
CA ASN A 118 16.08 -1.45 12.86
C ASN A 118 15.83 -2.80 12.19
N CYS A 119 15.24 -2.83 10.99
CA CYS A 119 14.94 -4.06 10.24
C CYS A 119 14.72 -3.77 8.74
N GLU A 120 14.45 -4.80 7.92
CA GLU A 120 14.23 -4.67 6.47
C GLU A 120 12.91 -3.98 6.07
N GLY A 121 12.13 -3.47 7.03
CA GLY A 121 10.88 -2.74 6.77
C GLY A 121 11.08 -1.48 5.94
N LYS A 122 10.12 -1.20 5.05
CA LYS A 122 10.17 -0.09 4.09
C LYS A 122 8.78 0.41 3.77
N TRP A 123 8.69 1.68 3.41
CA TRP A 123 7.45 2.31 2.97
C TRP A 123 7.58 2.83 1.54
N CYS A 124 6.46 3.03 0.85
CA CYS A 124 6.42 3.66 -0.48
C CYS A 124 6.49 5.18 -0.38
N ASP A 125 5.99 5.77 0.71
CA ASP A 125 5.95 7.22 0.94
C ASP A 125 5.88 7.56 2.45
N LYS A 126 5.90 8.86 2.76
CA LYS A 126 5.88 9.39 4.14
C LYS A 126 4.50 9.30 4.79
N GLN A 127 3.41 9.22 4.02
CA GLN A 127 2.05 9.00 4.53
C GLN A 127 1.98 7.58 5.11
N CYS A 128 2.33 6.56 4.31
CA CYS A 128 2.37 5.17 4.73
C CYS A 128 3.28 4.95 5.95
N LYS A 129 4.47 5.59 6.02
CA LYS A 129 5.32 5.50 7.22
C LYS A 129 4.69 6.13 8.46
N GLY A 130 3.94 7.23 8.30
CA GLY A 130 3.27 7.91 9.41
C GLY A 130 2.03 7.18 9.95
N LEU A 131 1.42 6.30 9.15
CA LEU A 131 0.20 5.55 9.50
C LEU A 131 0.50 4.16 10.09
N ASP A 132 1.72 3.65 9.95
CA ASP A 132 2.07 2.25 10.24
C ASP A 132 2.47 1.99 11.70
N PHE A 133 1.56 2.29 12.64
CA PHE A 133 1.76 2.05 14.08
C PHE A 133 2.15 0.59 14.40
N ARG A 134 1.72 -0.35 13.54
CA ARG A 134 2.00 -1.78 13.65
C ARG A 134 3.49 -2.10 13.48
N HIS A 135 4.24 -1.32 12.71
CA HIS A 135 5.58 -1.72 12.28
C HIS A 135 6.54 -1.91 13.47
N GLU A 136 6.65 -0.88 14.30
CA GLU A 136 7.51 -0.91 15.48
C GLU A 136 7.03 -1.96 16.50
N LEU A 137 5.72 -1.98 16.77
CA LEU A 137 5.08 -2.91 17.70
C LEU A 137 5.33 -4.38 17.35
N LEU A 138 5.07 -4.77 16.09
CA LEU A 138 5.04 -6.16 15.66
C LEU A 138 6.41 -6.67 15.18
N TYR A 139 7.28 -5.79 14.64
CA TYR A 139 8.54 -6.22 14.03
C TYR A 139 9.79 -5.84 14.81
N HIS A 140 9.84 -4.72 15.54
CA HIS A 140 11.00 -4.37 16.37
C HIS A 140 10.99 -5.15 17.69
N ARG A 141 12.14 -5.70 18.08
CA ARG A 141 12.31 -6.34 19.38
C ARG A 141 12.64 -5.27 20.45
N PRO A 142 11.87 -5.18 21.55
CA PRO A 142 12.20 -4.28 22.67
C PRO A 142 13.53 -4.65 23.34
N THR A 143 14.30 -3.64 23.74
CA THR A 143 15.59 -3.81 24.44
C THR A 143 15.45 -4.00 25.95
N ASN A 144 14.23 -3.90 26.49
CA ASN A 144 13.96 -4.07 27.92
C ASN A 144 13.92 -5.56 28.33
N LYS A 145 14.12 -5.83 29.64
CA LYS A 145 14.17 -7.20 30.19
C LYS A 145 12.90 -8.01 29.92
N THR A 146 11.75 -7.35 29.81
CA THR A 146 10.44 -7.95 29.55
C THR A 146 10.17 -8.25 28.08
N ASN A 147 11.02 -7.81 27.13
CA ASN A 147 10.79 -7.89 25.69
C ASN A 147 9.40 -7.36 25.30
N SER A 148 9.00 -6.23 25.89
CA SER A 148 7.64 -5.67 25.78
C SER A 148 7.63 -4.21 25.31
N HIS A 149 6.71 -3.85 24.41
CA HIS A 149 6.45 -2.47 24.02
C HIS A 149 5.37 -1.85 24.90
N ASN A 150 5.37 -0.52 25.05
CA ASN A 150 4.15 0.20 25.43
C ASN A 150 3.25 0.25 24.18
N PHE A 151 1.99 -0.15 24.33
CA PHE A 151 0.98 0.01 23.28
C PHE A 151 0.36 1.40 23.44
N THR A 152 0.77 2.33 22.58
CA THR A 152 0.17 3.66 22.48
C THR A 152 -1.05 3.62 21.58
N ASN A 153 -2.11 4.32 21.97
CA ASN A 153 -3.25 4.57 21.09
C ASN A 153 -2.93 5.71 20.09
N ILE A 154 -3.89 6.02 19.22
CA ILE A 154 -3.78 7.10 18.24
C ILE A 154 -3.55 8.51 18.82
N ASN A 155 -3.99 8.78 20.04
CA ASN A 155 -3.73 10.05 20.73
C ASN A 155 -2.30 10.10 21.32
N LYS A 156 -1.52 9.02 21.19
CA LYS A 156 -0.22 8.76 21.83
C LYS A 156 -0.30 8.56 23.34
N GLU A 157 -1.44 8.10 23.83
CA GLU A 157 -1.64 7.72 25.24
C GLU A 157 -1.23 6.24 25.40
N ASP A 158 -0.40 5.93 26.39
CA ASP A 158 -0.06 4.54 26.76
C ASP A 158 -1.31 3.85 27.33
N VAL A 159 -1.88 2.88 26.60
CA VAL A 159 -3.10 2.16 27.03
C VAL A 159 -2.86 0.71 27.44
N ASP A 160 -1.78 0.06 27.00
CA ASP A 160 -1.40 -1.27 27.49
C ASP A 160 0.11 -1.57 27.36
N LEU A 161 0.52 -2.75 27.81
CA LEU A 161 1.83 -3.35 27.56
C LEU A 161 1.70 -4.56 26.62
N PHE A 162 2.48 -4.57 25.53
CA PHE A 162 2.46 -5.59 24.49
C PHE A 162 3.70 -6.49 24.52
N TYR A 163 3.52 -7.81 24.59
CA TYR A 163 4.60 -8.79 24.73
C TYR A 163 5.06 -9.33 23.36
N HIS A 164 6.15 -8.75 22.82
CA HIS A 164 6.63 -9.04 21.46
C HIS A 164 6.95 -10.52 21.23
N ASN A 165 7.52 -11.23 22.22
CA ASN A 165 7.83 -12.66 22.09
C ASN A 165 6.56 -13.53 21.92
N ASN A 166 5.46 -13.15 22.59
CA ASN A 166 4.18 -13.86 22.52
C ASN A 166 3.55 -13.63 21.14
N TRP A 167 3.61 -12.38 20.65
CA TRP A 167 3.24 -12.05 19.28
C TRP A 167 4.03 -12.87 18.25
N ARG A 168 5.36 -12.93 18.33
CA ARG A 168 6.17 -13.72 17.38
C ARG A 168 5.82 -15.21 17.39
N THR A 169 5.44 -15.76 18.55
CA THR A 169 5.01 -17.16 18.68
C THR A 169 3.68 -17.40 17.96
N LEU A 170 2.73 -16.48 18.15
CA LEU A 170 1.42 -16.47 17.49
C LEU A 170 1.55 -16.23 15.97
N GLU A 171 2.31 -15.23 15.56
CA GLU A 171 2.61 -14.90 14.15
C GLU A 171 3.14 -16.12 13.40
N ASN A 172 4.19 -16.76 13.92
CA ASN A 172 4.77 -17.95 13.33
C ASN A 172 3.75 -19.10 13.25
N THR A 173 2.95 -19.32 14.30
CA THR A 173 1.91 -20.36 14.34
C THR A 173 0.84 -20.14 13.27
N LEU A 174 0.40 -18.89 13.08
CA LEU A 174 -0.57 -18.51 12.06
C LEU A 174 0.01 -18.68 10.64
N THR A 175 1.22 -18.18 10.39
CA THR A 175 1.85 -18.27 9.07
C THR A 175 2.19 -19.71 8.66
N THR A 176 2.72 -20.53 9.58
CA THR A 176 3.06 -21.93 9.29
C THR A 176 1.82 -22.80 9.03
N LYS A 177 0.65 -22.40 9.55
CA LYS A 177 -0.63 -23.09 9.32
C LYS A 177 -1.50 -22.47 8.20
N GLY A 178 -1.02 -21.44 7.48
CA GLY A 178 -1.80 -20.78 6.43
C GLY A 178 -3.06 -20.04 6.92
N GLN A 179 -3.07 -19.58 8.17
CA GLN A 179 -4.30 -19.11 8.85
C GLN A 179 -4.56 -17.62 8.61
N GLU A 180 -4.71 -17.23 7.34
CA GLU A 180 -4.95 -15.85 6.91
C GLU A 180 -6.11 -15.19 7.67
N LEU A 181 -7.29 -15.81 7.66
CA LEU A 181 -8.51 -15.22 8.23
C LEU A 181 -8.32 -14.87 9.73
N CYS A 182 -7.63 -15.73 10.48
CA CYS A 182 -7.28 -15.47 11.88
C CYS A 182 -6.30 -14.29 12.01
N TYR A 183 -5.25 -14.25 11.18
CA TYR A 183 -4.25 -13.17 11.20
C TYR A 183 -4.84 -11.81 10.81
N MET A 184 -5.63 -11.74 9.74
CA MET A 184 -6.25 -10.50 9.28
C MET A 184 -7.31 -9.99 10.28
N THR A 185 -8.06 -10.90 10.91
CA THR A 185 -8.95 -10.56 12.02
C THR A 185 -8.16 -9.97 13.19
N ILE A 186 -7.01 -10.55 13.55
CA ILE A 186 -6.13 -9.99 14.59
C ILE A 186 -5.63 -8.60 14.19
N MET A 187 -5.22 -8.38 12.93
CA MET A 187 -4.83 -7.04 12.45
C MET A 187 -5.98 -6.03 12.52
N MET A 188 -7.22 -6.46 12.23
CA MET A 188 -8.43 -5.63 12.35
C MET A 188 -8.73 -5.25 13.81
N ILE A 189 -8.62 -6.20 14.74
CA ILE A 189 -8.79 -5.96 16.19
C ILE A 189 -7.68 -5.03 16.71
N LEU A 190 -6.43 -5.24 16.31
CA LEU A 190 -5.30 -4.37 16.65
C LEU A 190 -5.52 -2.92 16.18
N HIS A 191 -6.02 -2.72 14.95
CA HIS A 191 -6.34 -1.38 14.45
C HIS A 191 -7.49 -0.73 15.23
N THR A 192 -8.51 -1.51 15.60
CA THR A 192 -9.66 -1.05 16.39
C THR A 192 -9.27 -0.71 17.85
N TYR A 193 -8.26 -1.40 18.41
CA TYR A 193 -7.73 -1.08 19.73
C TYR A 193 -6.78 0.12 19.72
N TYR A 194 -6.00 0.30 18.63
CA TYR A 194 -5.17 1.48 18.40
C TYR A 194 -5.99 2.76 18.22
N ASP A 195 -7.07 2.70 17.44
CA ASP A 195 -7.99 3.83 17.23
C ASP A 195 -9.44 3.46 17.60
N PRO A 196 -9.84 3.63 18.89
CA PRO A 196 -11.20 3.37 19.34
C PRO A 196 -12.29 4.16 18.59
N LYS A 197 -11.94 5.24 17.86
CA LYS A 197 -12.89 6.06 17.09
C LYS A 197 -13.45 5.29 15.88
N ILE A 198 -12.74 4.28 15.38
CA ILE A 198 -13.24 3.42 14.28
C ILE A 198 -14.12 2.26 14.75
N LYS A 199 -14.17 1.97 16.07
CA LYS A 199 -14.92 0.82 16.60
C LYS A 199 -16.38 0.82 16.16
N ASN A 200 -17.06 1.97 16.26
CA ASN A 200 -18.46 2.09 15.86
C ASN A 200 -18.72 1.79 14.38
N GLY A 201 -17.71 1.94 13.50
CA GLY A 201 -17.84 1.53 12.10
C GLY A 201 -17.69 0.02 11.92
N ILE A 202 -16.82 -0.63 12.70
CA ILE A 202 -16.63 -2.09 12.68
C ILE A 202 -17.84 -2.81 13.30
N ASP A 203 -18.37 -2.30 14.42
CA ASP A 203 -19.62 -2.79 15.04
C ASP A 203 -20.89 -2.54 14.18
N ALA A 204 -20.75 -1.79 13.07
CA ALA A 204 -21.81 -1.49 12.10
C ALA A 204 -21.73 -2.34 10.81
N LEU A 205 -20.66 -3.11 10.62
CA LEU A 205 -20.47 -3.99 9.46
C LEU A 205 -21.42 -5.19 9.48
N ARG A 206 -21.47 -5.96 8.38
CA ARG A 206 -22.20 -7.24 8.35
C ARG A 206 -21.56 -8.25 9.30
N PHE A 207 -22.36 -9.01 10.03
CA PHE A 207 -21.89 -10.03 10.97
C PHE A 207 -22.84 -11.23 10.95
N LEU A 208 -22.38 -12.40 11.39
CA LEU A 208 -23.29 -13.51 11.65
C LEU A 208 -24.08 -13.24 12.94
N LYS A 209 -25.42 -13.22 12.87
CA LYS A 209 -26.27 -13.01 14.03
C LYS A 209 -26.54 -14.30 14.79
N SER A 210 -25.53 -14.82 15.50
CA SER A 210 -25.71 -15.92 16.48
C SER A 210 -25.05 -15.59 17.83
N SER A 211 -25.52 -16.28 18.86
CA SER A 211 -24.93 -16.36 20.20
C SER A 211 -24.23 -17.70 20.49
N ASN A 212 -24.31 -18.69 19.58
CA ASN A 212 -23.64 -19.98 19.71
C ASN A 212 -22.26 -19.95 19.02
N GLU A 213 -21.21 -20.46 19.68
CA GLU A 213 -19.87 -20.61 19.10
C GLU A 213 -19.88 -21.49 17.84
N GLU A 214 -20.69 -22.56 17.84
CA GLU A 214 -20.73 -23.58 16.78
C GLU A 214 -21.20 -22.99 15.43
N ASP A 215 -22.15 -22.05 15.45
CA ASP A 215 -22.66 -21.38 14.25
C ASP A 215 -21.57 -20.54 13.58
N TYR A 216 -20.77 -19.80 14.36
CA TYR A 216 -19.64 -19.07 13.83
C TYR A 216 -18.58 -20.02 13.27
N ILE A 217 -18.23 -21.09 13.98
CA ILE A 217 -17.25 -22.09 13.54
C ILE A 217 -17.67 -22.69 12.18
N ARG A 218 -18.94 -23.11 12.07
CA ARG A 218 -19.58 -23.61 10.86
C ARG A 218 -19.58 -22.58 9.72
N PHE A 219 -20.01 -21.35 9.98
CA PHE A 219 -20.04 -20.26 8.99
C PHE A 219 -18.64 -19.87 8.49
N LEU A 220 -17.65 -19.86 9.38
CA LEU A 220 -16.27 -19.55 9.04
C LEU A 220 -15.66 -20.64 8.14
N GLY A 221 -16.18 -21.87 8.20
CA GLY A 221 -15.76 -23.01 7.36
C GLY A 221 -14.81 -23.98 8.07
N PHE A 222 -14.74 -23.90 9.40
CA PHE A 222 -13.94 -24.82 10.21
C PHE A 222 -14.79 -26.02 10.62
N ASP A 223 -14.20 -27.22 10.58
CA ASP A 223 -14.83 -28.40 11.18
C ASP A 223 -14.92 -28.24 12.71
N ALA A 224 -16.13 -28.39 13.25
CA ALA A 224 -16.41 -28.26 14.67
C ALA A 224 -15.87 -29.42 15.51
N ASN A 225 -15.65 -30.61 14.91
CA ASN A 225 -15.67 -31.88 15.64
C ASN A 225 -14.35 -32.34 16.29
N ASP A 226 -13.22 -31.64 16.16
CA ASP A 226 -12.04 -31.91 17.02
C ASP A 226 -10.95 -30.82 17.00
N THR A 227 -10.27 -30.63 15.87
CA THR A 227 -8.94 -29.97 15.83
C THR A 227 -8.95 -28.47 15.54
N ASN A 228 -9.99 -27.95 14.87
CA ASN A 228 -10.02 -26.53 14.48
C ASN A 228 -10.59 -25.63 15.59
N ASN A 229 -11.67 -26.04 16.27
CA ASN A 229 -12.23 -25.28 17.40
C ASN A 229 -11.20 -25.12 18.54
N SER A 230 -10.52 -26.21 18.90
CA SER A 230 -9.42 -26.20 19.88
C SER A 230 -8.25 -25.30 19.43
N PHE A 231 -7.90 -25.29 18.14
CA PHE A 231 -6.91 -24.37 17.59
C PHE A 231 -7.35 -22.90 17.65
N LEU A 232 -8.61 -22.58 17.34
CA LEU A 232 -9.15 -21.21 17.40
C LEU A 232 -9.22 -20.68 18.84
N LYS A 233 -9.61 -21.52 19.82
CA LYS A 233 -9.59 -21.16 21.25
C LYS A 233 -8.17 -20.83 21.72
N ASN A 234 -7.21 -21.71 21.46
CA ASN A 234 -5.79 -21.45 21.72
C ASN A 234 -5.27 -20.21 20.97
N THR A 235 -5.74 -19.92 19.75
CA THR A 235 -5.35 -18.72 18.99
C THR A 235 -5.83 -17.43 19.68
N CYS A 236 -7.08 -17.43 20.17
CA CYS A 236 -7.63 -16.33 20.96
C CYS A 236 -6.89 -16.16 22.31
N GLU A 237 -6.56 -17.25 22.99
CA GLU A 237 -5.75 -17.23 24.22
C GLU A 237 -4.33 -16.70 23.99
N GLN A 238 -3.64 -17.15 22.93
CA GLN A 238 -2.32 -16.64 22.57
C GLN A 238 -2.36 -15.15 22.20
N PHE A 239 -3.40 -14.70 21.49
CA PHE A 239 -3.61 -13.28 21.20
C PHE A 239 -3.87 -12.46 22.47
N ASN A 240 -4.74 -12.94 23.36
CA ASN A 240 -4.95 -12.35 24.68
C ASN A 240 -3.65 -12.29 25.50
N ASN A 241 -2.76 -13.28 25.36
CA ASN A 241 -1.44 -13.30 26.02
C ASN A 241 -0.40 -12.39 25.35
N CYS A 242 -0.67 -11.80 24.18
CA CYS A 242 0.15 -10.72 23.63
C CYS A 242 -0.01 -9.40 24.42
N PHE A 243 -1.02 -9.29 25.28
CA PHE A 243 -1.40 -8.08 25.99
C PHE A 243 -1.48 -8.26 27.51
N LYS A 244 -1.15 -7.20 28.26
CA LYS A 244 -1.22 -7.21 29.73
C LYS A 244 -2.65 -6.98 30.22
N THR A 245 -3.38 -6.00 29.68
CA THR A 245 -4.72 -5.63 30.15
C THR A 245 -5.82 -5.87 29.12
N PHE A 246 -5.54 -5.72 27.81
CA PHE A 246 -6.51 -6.07 26.78
C PHE A 246 -6.86 -7.56 26.80
N LYS A 247 -8.16 -7.87 26.79
CA LYS A 247 -8.72 -9.21 26.61
C LYS A 247 -9.94 -9.13 25.69
N ILE A 248 -10.06 -10.07 24.75
CA ILE A 248 -11.25 -10.33 23.94
C ILE A 248 -11.83 -11.70 24.33
N SER A 249 -13.16 -11.82 24.35
CA SER A 249 -13.80 -13.13 24.57
C SER A 249 -13.68 -14.00 23.31
N TYR A 250 -13.78 -15.32 23.45
CA TYR A 250 -13.74 -16.21 22.28
C TYR A 250 -14.92 -15.98 21.32
N LEU A 251 -16.12 -15.71 21.86
CA LEU A 251 -17.30 -15.36 21.05
C LEU A 251 -17.11 -14.03 20.31
N ASP A 252 -16.54 -13.01 20.96
CA ASP A 252 -16.21 -11.74 20.30
C ASP A 252 -15.13 -11.91 19.22
N PHE A 253 -14.15 -12.79 19.45
CA PHE A 253 -13.12 -13.12 18.46
C PHE A 253 -13.75 -13.80 17.23
N LEU A 254 -14.60 -14.82 17.42
CA LEU A 254 -15.36 -15.47 16.34
C LEU A 254 -16.29 -14.48 15.60
N LYS A 255 -16.95 -13.56 16.34
CA LYS A 255 -17.75 -12.48 15.75
C LYS A 255 -16.90 -11.57 14.86
N ASN A 256 -15.73 -11.14 15.34
CA ASN A 256 -14.78 -10.35 14.55
C ASN A 256 -14.28 -11.10 13.30
N MET A 257 -14.07 -12.42 13.38
CA MET A 257 -13.74 -13.24 12.20
C MET A 257 -14.90 -13.25 11.19
N SER A 258 -16.16 -13.32 11.65
CA SER A 258 -17.32 -13.25 10.75
C SER A 258 -17.45 -11.88 10.08
N ILE A 259 -17.18 -10.81 10.82
CA ILE A 259 -17.16 -9.43 10.30
C ILE A 259 -16.07 -9.30 9.23
N PHE A 260 -14.87 -9.79 9.47
CA PHE A 260 -13.81 -9.74 8.46
C PHE A 260 -14.18 -10.56 7.21
N LYS A 261 -14.62 -11.82 7.39
CA LYS A 261 -15.01 -12.71 6.28
C LYS A 261 -16.11 -12.10 5.40
N LEU A 262 -17.09 -11.40 6.00
CA LEU A 262 -18.22 -10.82 5.26
C LEU A 262 -17.90 -9.50 4.53
N ASN A 263 -16.99 -8.68 5.06
CA ASN A 263 -16.84 -7.26 4.65
C ASN A 263 -15.48 -6.89 4.05
N ASN A 264 -14.52 -7.82 4.01
CA ASN A 264 -13.23 -7.55 3.37
C ASN A 264 -13.33 -7.55 1.84
N TYR A 265 -12.57 -6.64 1.21
CA TYR A 265 -12.25 -6.64 -0.21
C TYR A 265 -10.72 -6.66 -0.33
N ASN A 266 -10.16 -7.77 -0.82
CA ASN A 266 -8.72 -7.98 -0.94
C ASN A 266 -7.95 -7.61 0.36
N GLY A 267 -8.35 -8.26 1.46
CA GLY A 267 -7.80 -8.09 2.80
C GLY A 267 -8.19 -6.79 3.54
N SER A 268 -8.74 -5.79 2.87
CA SER A 268 -9.03 -4.47 3.47
C SER A 268 -10.53 -4.22 3.67
N ILE A 269 -10.90 -3.36 4.62
CA ILE A 269 -12.29 -3.06 4.99
C ILE A 269 -12.68 -1.69 4.41
N TYR A 270 -13.86 -1.60 3.78
CA TYR A 270 -14.39 -0.38 3.17
C TYR A 270 -15.85 -0.18 3.60
N LEU A 271 -16.20 0.97 4.16
CA LEU A 271 -17.42 1.14 4.95
C LEU A 271 -18.66 1.42 4.09
N LEU A 272 -18.55 2.19 3.00
CA LEU A 272 -19.67 2.40 2.07
C LEU A 272 -19.92 1.12 1.26
N PHE A 273 -18.88 0.52 0.68
CA PHE A 273 -18.96 -0.81 0.04
C PHE A 273 -19.64 -1.86 0.94
N SER A 274 -19.24 -1.94 2.21
CA SER A 274 -19.85 -2.88 3.16
C SER A 274 -21.33 -2.62 3.40
N GLY A 275 -21.80 -1.38 3.25
CA GLY A 275 -23.22 -0.98 3.36
C GLY A 275 -24.03 -1.09 2.06
N ILE A 276 -23.43 -1.55 0.95
CA ILE A 276 -24.18 -1.80 -0.29
C ILE A 276 -24.75 -3.22 -0.28
N LYS A 277 -26.05 -3.34 -0.54
CA LYS A 277 -26.76 -4.62 -0.72
C LYS A 277 -26.06 -5.50 -1.76
N ARG A 278 -25.92 -6.79 -1.45
CA ARG A 278 -25.57 -7.81 -2.45
C ARG A 278 -26.84 -8.46 -2.98
N GLY A 279 -26.83 -8.83 -4.25
CA GLY A 279 -27.93 -9.49 -4.94
C GLY A 279 -27.41 -10.47 -5.99
N THR A 280 -28.32 -11.17 -6.65
CA THR A 280 -27.98 -12.11 -7.72
C THR A 280 -27.40 -11.38 -8.93
N ALA A 281 -26.69 -12.08 -9.81
CA ALA A 281 -26.03 -11.49 -10.98
C ALA A 281 -26.99 -10.78 -11.97
N GLY A 282 -28.28 -11.10 -11.94
CA GLY A 282 -29.32 -10.40 -12.71
C GLY A 282 -29.85 -9.12 -12.06
N GLU A 283 -29.58 -8.90 -10.77
CA GLU A 283 -30.00 -7.72 -9.99
C GLU A 283 -28.86 -6.70 -9.83
N SER A 284 -27.61 -7.12 -9.98
CA SER A 284 -26.44 -6.26 -9.78
C SER A 284 -26.32 -5.17 -10.85
N ASN A 285 -26.30 -3.91 -10.42
CA ASN A 285 -26.22 -2.74 -11.30
C ASN A 285 -24.88 -1.98 -11.21
N ILE A 286 -23.94 -2.49 -10.41
CA ILE A 286 -22.61 -1.92 -10.21
C ILE A 286 -21.53 -3.00 -10.11
N LYS A 287 -20.29 -2.62 -10.49
CA LYS A 287 -19.06 -3.38 -10.27
C LYS A 287 -18.06 -2.59 -9.43
N ILE A 288 -17.05 -3.27 -8.88
CA ILE A 288 -16.05 -2.71 -7.97
C ILE A 288 -14.63 -3.16 -8.33
N GLU A 289 -13.75 -2.20 -8.57
CA GLU A 289 -12.37 -2.41 -9.00
C GLU A 289 -11.41 -1.59 -8.15
N TYR A 290 -10.10 -1.79 -8.31
CA TYR A 290 -9.10 -0.85 -7.81
C TYR A 290 -8.98 0.39 -8.70
N PHE A 291 -8.94 1.56 -8.08
CA PHE A 291 -8.64 2.80 -8.78
C PHE A 291 -7.13 2.88 -9.08
N THR A 292 -6.79 2.85 -10.37
CA THR A 292 -5.40 2.83 -10.87
C THR A 292 -4.69 4.19 -10.81
N GLY A 293 -5.42 5.26 -10.49
CA GLY A 293 -4.94 6.66 -10.51
C GLY A 293 -5.39 7.43 -11.76
N GLU A 294 -5.72 6.73 -12.84
CA GLU A 294 -6.35 7.30 -14.03
C GLU A 294 -7.85 6.98 -14.01
N ILE A 295 -8.70 7.99 -14.15
CA ILE A 295 -10.12 7.78 -14.46
C ILE A 295 -10.21 7.71 -15.98
N GLU A 296 -10.62 6.58 -16.54
CA GLU A 296 -11.04 6.50 -17.94
C GLU A 296 -12.29 7.35 -18.14
N ARG A 297 -12.09 8.61 -18.52
CA ARG A 297 -13.18 9.57 -18.80
C ARG A 297 -13.68 9.49 -20.22
N ASP A 298 -12.83 9.09 -21.14
CA ASP A 298 -13.11 9.01 -22.58
C ASP A 298 -13.30 7.53 -22.94
N PHE A 299 -14.56 7.07 -23.06
CA PHE A 299 -14.87 5.69 -23.48
C PHE A 299 -15.80 5.65 -24.70
N GLU A 300 -15.80 4.53 -25.41
CA GLU A 300 -16.53 4.36 -26.67
C GLU A 300 -17.78 3.47 -26.46
N GLU A 301 -18.96 4.07 -26.51
CA GLU A 301 -20.24 3.36 -26.47
C GLU A 301 -20.74 3.07 -27.90
N PHE A 302 -21.18 1.84 -28.15
CA PHE A 302 -21.78 1.44 -29.43
C PHE A 302 -23.31 1.33 -29.28
N ILE A 303 -24.02 2.40 -29.64
CA ILE A 303 -25.47 2.47 -29.54
C ILE A 303 -26.09 1.86 -30.79
N ILE A 304 -26.79 0.74 -30.64
CA ILE A 304 -27.61 0.14 -31.70
C ILE A 304 -28.89 0.97 -31.86
N LYS A 305 -29.12 1.54 -33.04
CA LYS A 305 -30.37 2.20 -33.41
C LYS A 305 -31.09 1.44 -34.52
N THR A 306 -32.35 1.08 -34.27
CA THR A 306 -33.30 0.66 -35.30
C THR A 306 -33.89 1.89 -35.98
N ASN A 307 -33.84 1.93 -37.30
CA ASN A 307 -34.46 2.97 -38.12
C ASN A 307 -35.87 2.54 -38.60
N ASP A 308 -36.67 3.50 -39.09
CA ASP A 308 -38.05 3.28 -39.52
C ASP A 308 -38.20 2.33 -40.73
N ASP A 309 -37.12 2.08 -41.47
CA ASP A 309 -37.03 1.12 -42.58
C ASP A 309 -36.66 -0.30 -42.15
N ASN A 310 -36.58 -0.56 -40.83
CA ASN A 310 -36.02 -1.76 -40.19
C ASN A 310 -34.51 -1.98 -40.38
N SER A 311 -33.77 -0.99 -40.91
CA SER A 311 -32.31 -1.04 -40.89
C SER A 311 -31.77 -0.82 -39.47
N VAL A 312 -30.57 -1.35 -39.21
CA VAL A 312 -29.89 -1.26 -37.92
C VAL A 312 -28.58 -0.51 -38.10
N THR A 313 -28.42 0.61 -37.39
CA THR A 313 -27.20 1.43 -37.43
C THR A 313 -26.45 1.34 -36.10
N LEU A 314 -25.15 1.03 -36.18
CA LEU A 314 -24.26 1.00 -35.02
C LEU A 314 -23.64 2.40 -34.82
N VAL A 315 -24.24 3.21 -33.98
CA VAL A 315 -23.74 4.56 -33.68
C VAL A 315 -22.65 4.48 -32.63
N LYS A 316 -21.40 4.48 -33.09
CA LYS A 316 -20.23 4.70 -32.23
C LYS A 316 -20.27 6.12 -31.66
N LYS A 317 -20.26 6.23 -30.33
CA LYS A 317 -20.30 7.49 -29.60
C LYS A 317 -19.13 7.55 -28.62
N ASN A 318 -18.23 8.51 -28.82
CA ASN A 318 -17.24 8.87 -27.80
C ASN A 318 -17.96 9.62 -26.68
N ILE A 319 -17.73 9.21 -25.44
CA ILE A 319 -18.36 9.75 -24.23
C ILE A 319 -17.28 10.27 -23.31
N LYS A 320 -17.44 11.52 -22.87
CA LYS A 320 -16.57 12.17 -21.90
C LYS A 320 -17.32 12.33 -20.58
N ASP A 321 -16.99 11.51 -19.59
CA ASP A 321 -17.51 11.68 -18.23
C ASP A 321 -16.69 12.77 -17.52
N GLU A 322 -17.21 13.99 -17.53
CA GLU A 322 -16.59 15.14 -16.87
C GLU A 322 -16.67 15.09 -15.33
N THR A 323 -17.27 14.06 -14.72
CA THR A 323 -17.42 14.01 -13.26
C THR A 323 -16.09 13.83 -12.54
N ILE A 324 -15.63 14.91 -11.88
CA ILE A 324 -14.45 14.90 -11.02
C ILE A 324 -14.79 14.22 -9.68
N VAL A 325 -14.84 12.91 -9.70
CA VAL A 325 -14.94 12.07 -8.50
C VAL A 325 -13.63 12.17 -7.71
N LYS A 326 -13.69 12.26 -6.38
CA LYS A 326 -12.54 12.12 -5.48
C LYS A 326 -12.84 11.07 -4.40
N PRO A 327 -11.81 10.46 -3.76
CA PRO A 327 -12.03 9.46 -2.73
C PRO A 327 -12.86 9.97 -1.55
N ILE A 328 -13.83 9.17 -1.13
CA ILE A 328 -14.56 9.36 0.11
C ILE A 328 -13.75 8.68 1.22
N TYR A 329 -13.09 9.50 2.05
CA TYR A 329 -12.40 9.04 3.24
C TYR A 329 -13.41 8.81 4.38
N THR A 330 -13.81 7.54 4.55
CA THR A 330 -14.75 7.08 5.58
C THR A 330 -14.09 7.00 6.96
N ASN A 331 -12.82 6.59 7.01
CA ASN A 331 -11.93 6.83 8.14
C ASN A 331 -11.23 8.20 7.95
N ARG A 332 -11.19 9.00 9.03
CA ARG A 332 -10.41 10.25 9.12
C ARG A 332 -9.70 10.42 10.46
N SER A 333 -9.84 9.45 11.36
CA SER A 333 -9.18 9.48 12.67
C SER A 333 -7.81 8.86 12.57
N SER A 334 -7.70 7.62 12.07
CA SER A 334 -6.43 6.90 11.83
C SER A 334 -5.47 7.59 10.87
N GLY A 335 -5.92 8.68 10.24
CA GLY A 335 -5.28 9.36 9.12
C GLY A 335 -5.95 9.02 7.79
N ILE A 336 -5.62 9.81 6.78
CA ILE A 336 -6.06 9.60 5.40
C ILE A 336 -4.98 8.81 4.67
N THR A 337 -5.38 7.79 3.90
CA THR A 337 -4.50 7.09 2.96
C THR A 337 -5.09 7.11 1.56
N ASP A 338 -4.21 7.30 0.57
CA ASP A 338 -4.55 7.31 -0.85
C ASP A 338 -4.14 5.98 -1.53
N ARG A 339 -3.96 4.92 -0.73
CA ARG A 339 -3.56 3.57 -1.18
C ARG A 339 -4.74 2.60 -1.12
N LYS A 340 -4.77 1.63 -2.04
CA LYS A 340 -5.91 0.69 -2.24
C LYS A 340 -7.27 1.42 -2.32
N ILE A 341 -7.35 2.57 -3.00
CA ILE A 341 -8.65 3.21 -3.27
C ILE A 341 -9.46 2.29 -4.19
N ILE A 342 -10.71 2.00 -3.84
CA ILE A 342 -11.65 1.27 -4.70
C ILE A 342 -12.49 2.25 -5.52
N GLN A 343 -12.81 1.86 -6.75
CA GLN A 343 -13.78 2.54 -7.60
C GLN A 343 -15.04 1.67 -7.75
N LEU A 344 -16.22 2.28 -7.57
CA LEU A 344 -17.48 1.61 -7.86
C LEU A 344 -18.12 2.27 -9.09
N MET A 345 -18.47 1.45 -10.07
CA MET A 345 -18.90 1.89 -11.40
C MET A 345 -20.25 1.28 -11.77
N SER A 346 -21.10 2.04 -12.46
CA SER A 346 -22.35 1.52 -13.01
C SER A 346 -22.08 0.56 -14.17
N THR A 347 -22.71 -0.62 -14.14
CA THR A 347 -22.70 -1.58 -15.25
C THR A 347 -23.79 -1.29 -16.28
N CYS A 348 -24.82 -0.54 -15.89
CA CYS A 348 -25.97 -0.16 -16.70
C CYS A 348 -26.44 1.27 -16.38
N ARG A 349 -27.53 1.72 -17.01
CA ARG A 349 -28.20 2.97 -16.62
C ARG A 349 -28.90 2.78 -15.26
N ILE A 350 -28.57 3.64 -14.29
CA ILE A 350 -29.15 3.62 -12.93
C ILE A 350 -30.01 4.86 -12.72
N SER A 351 -31.28 4.67 -12.33
CA SER A 351 -32.13 5.80 -11.92
C SER A 351 -31.83 6.21 -10.48
N SER A 352 -32.04 7.48 -10.16
CA SER A 352 -31.81 8.05 -8.83
C SER A 352 -32.63 7.38 -7.73
N ASP A 353 -33.81 6.83 -8.01
CA ASP A 353 -34.62 6.11 -7.03
C ASP A 353 -34.25 4.61 -6.89
N THR A 354 -33.41 4.08 -7.79
CA THR A 354 -32.91 2.70 -7.74
C THR A 354 -31.86 2.52 -6.63
N GLU A 355 -31.96 1.42 -5.90
CA GLU A 355 -30.96 0.96 -4.93
C GLU A 355 -29.70 0.45 -5.65
N LEU A 356 -28.51 0.78 -5.13
CA LEU A 356 -27.26 0.20 -5.64
C LEU A 356 -27.11 -1.25 -5.14
N VAL A 357 -26.80 -2.17 -6.05
CA VAL A 357 -26.70 -3.61 -5.77
C VAL A 357 -25.41 -4.17 -6.38
N LEU A 358 -24.55 -4.69 -5.51
CA LEU A 358 -23.36 -5.47 -5.89
C LEU A 358 -23.75 -6.92 -6.22
N PRO A 359 -23.00 -7.62 -7.10
CA PRO A 359 -23.16 -9.06 -7.24
C PRO A 359 -22.71 -9.76 -5.94
N ASP A 360 -23.39 -10.84 -5.57
CA ASP A 360 -23.00 -11.67 -4.43
C ASP A 360 -21.91 -12.68 -4.85
N VAL A 361 -20.65 -12.23 -4.73
CA VAL A 361 -19.43 -12.99 -4.98
C VAL A 361 -18.49 -12.90 -3.79
N ASP A 362 -17.46 -13.75 -3.75
CA ASP A 362 -16.37 -13.59 -2.79
C ASP A 362 -15.48 -12.42 -3.22
N TYR A 363 -15.28 -11.46 -2.31
CA TYR A 363 -14.45 -10.28 -2.52
C TYR A 363 -13.09 -10.37 -1.81
N SER A 364 -12.81 -11.48 -1.10
CA SER A 364 -11.50 -11.69 -0.46
C SER A 364 -10.37 -11.79 -1.48
N ASN A 365 -10.63 -12.42 -2.63
CA ASN A 365 -9.74 -12.50 -3.79
C ASN A 365 -10.50 -12.05 -5.06
N PRO A 366 -10.57 -10.73 -5.35
CA PRO A 366 -11.31 -10.22 -6.49
C PRO A 366 -10.57 -10.49 -7.80
N ILE A 367 -11.31 -10.94 -8.82
CA ILE A 367 -10.82 -11.29 -10.16
C ILE A 367 -10.23 -10.08 -10.90
N ASP A 368 -10.64 -8.86 -10.53
CA ASP A 368 -10.17 -7.60 -11.14
C ASP A 368 -8.78 -7.16 -10.65
N LEU A 369 -8.10 -7.97 -9.84
CA LEU A 369 -6.64 -7.94 -9.82
C LEU A 369 -6.16 -8.59 -11.12
N GLU A 370 -5.55 -7.79 -12.01
CA GLU A 370 -4.65 -8.36 -13.01
C GLU A 370 -3.57 -9.16 -12.27
N ASP A 371 -3.70 -10.48 -12.30
CA ASP A 371 -2.57 -11.38 -12.11
C ASP A 371 -1.58 -11.07 -13.24
N ASP A 372 -0.64 -10.17 -12.94
CA ASP A 372 0.76 -10.31 -13.37
C ASP A 372 1.17 -11.74 -13.00
N GLU A 373 0.85 -12.70 -13.86
CA GLU A 373 1.03 -14.13 -13.59
C GLU A 373 2.51 -14.40 -13.36
N ILE A 374 2.91 -14.41 -12.09
CA ILE A 374 4.01 -15.23 -11.63
C ILE A 374 3.47 -16.67 -11.60
N SER A 375 3.10 -17.17 -12.78
CA SER A 375 2.78 -18.57 -13.02
C SER A 375 4.07 -19.36 -12.79
N PHE A 376 4.27 -19.75 -11.53
CA PHE A 376 5.24 -20.74 -11.13
C PHE A 376 4.88 -22.04 -11.84
N ILE A 377 5.43 -22.20 -13.04
CA ILE A 377 5.27 -23.37 -13.90
C ILE A 377 5.39 -24.61 -13.01
N PRO A 378 4.32 -25.43 -12.88
CA PRO A 378 4.37 -26.62 -12.05
C PRO A 378 5.57 -27.45 -12.47
N SER A 379 6.46 -27.75 -11.53
CA SER A 379 7.61 -28.61 -11.79
C SER A 379 7.10 -30.04 -11.91
N ASP A 380 6.66 -30.42 -13.10
CA ASP A 380 6.04 -31.72 -13.39
C ASP A 380 6.88 -32.87 -12.84
N SER A 381 6.25 -33.70 -12.02
CA SER A 381 6.89 -34.69 -11.15
C SER A 381 7.28 -35.98 -11.87
N SER A 382 7.95 -35.88 -13.02
CA SER A 382 8.28 -37.04 -13.87
C SER A 382 9.55 -36.93 -14.72
N SER A 383 10.62 -36.28 -14.25
CA SER A 383 11.98 -36.55 -14.79
C SER A 383 13.10 -36.41 -13.75
N GLN A 384 14.22 -37.08 -14.02
CA GLN A 384 15.40 -37.09 -13.15
C GLN A 384 16.02 -35.69 -13.07
N THR A 385 16.34 -35.22 -11.86
CA THR A 385 17.13 -34.00 -11.67
C THR A 385 18.49 -34.13 -12.35
N PRO A 386 18.79 -33.35 -13.40
CA PRO A 386 20.12 -33.37 -14.00
C PRO A 386 21.10 -32.77 -12.98
N ALA A 387 22.09 -33.56 -12.56
CA ALA A 387 23.14 -33.06 -11.68
C ALA A 387 23.85 -31.88 -12.37
N ILE A 388 23.88 -30.72 -11.71
CA ILE A 388 24.59 -29.55 -12.22
C ILE A 388 26.08 -29.83 -12.09
N ILE A 389 26.67 -30.44 -13.12
CA ILE A 389 28.11 -30.63 -13.26
C ILE A 389 28.73 -29.25 -13.47
N LEU A 390 29.17 -28.64 -12.37
CA LEU A 390 30.01 -27.45 -12.43
C LEU A 390 31.31 -27.79 -13.19
N PRO A 391 31.73 -26.98 -14.17
CA PRO A 391 32.93 -27.28 -14.96
C PRO A 391 34.18 -27.23 -14.06
N VAL A 392 34.86 -28.36 -13.92
CA VAL A 392 36.09 -28.49 -13.13
C VAL A 392 37.25 -27.86 -13.90
N SER A 393 37.67 -26.66 -13.48
CA SER A 393 38.87 -25.99 -13.98
C SER A 393 40.13 -26.57 -13.33
N ASN A 394 40.77 -27.53 -14.01
CA ASN A 394 42.02 -28.13 -13.57
C ASN A 394 43.24 -27.25 -13.89
N GLY A 395 43.97 -26.83 -12.85
CA GLY A 395 45.32 -26.26 -12.93
C GLY A 395 45.39 -24.74 -13.17
N THR A 396 46.39 -24.01 -12.68
CA THR A 396 47.49 -24.37 -11.74
C THR A 396 47.96 -23.12 -10.97
N ASP A 397 48.51 -23.37 -9.77
CA ASP A 397 49.42 -22.50 -9.00
C ASP A 397 49.19 -20.97 -8.91
N ARG A 398 48.80 -20.52 -7.69
CA ARG A 398 49.60 -19.50 -6.97
C ARG A 398 49.40 -19.48 -5.45
N ARG A 399 50.39 -20.05 -4.77
CA ARG A 399 50.90 -19.79 -3.40
C ARG A 399 49.97 -19.14 -2.35
N ARG A 400 49.70 -19.92 -1.29
CA ARG A 400 49.16 -19.50 0.02
C ARG A 400 49.84 -18.22 0.58
N ARG A 401 49.06 -17.33 1.19
CA ARG A 401 49.49 -16.49 2.32
C ARG A 401 48.44 -16.55 3.43
N SER A 402 48.88 -16.77 4.66
CA SER A 402 48.01 -16.83 5.85
C SER A 402 48.03 -15.49 6.59
N SER A 403 46.86 -14.85 6.70
CA SER A 403 46.65 -13.73 7.62
C SER A 403 46.14 -14.25 8.97
N ARG A 404 46.91 -14.00 10.04
CA ARG A 404 46.48 -14.28 11.41
C ARG A 404 45.26 -13.43 11.76
N ILE A 405 44.15 -14.06 12.14
CA ILE A 405 43.13 -13.40 12.95
C ILE A 405 43.75 -13.12 14.33
N ARG A 406 43.84 -11.85 14.72
CA ARG A 406 44.16 -11.44 16.09
C ARG A 406 42.87 -11.01 16.77
N ASN A 407 42.44 -11.74 17.79
CA ASN A 407 41.42 -11.24 18.70
C ASN A 407 42.04 -10.12 19.55
N ALA A 408 41.41 -8.94 19.54
CA ALA A 408 41.80 -7.81 20.39
C ALA A 408 40.64 -7.48 21.34
N SER A 409 40.71 -7.99 22.57
CA SER A 409 39.80 -7.59 23.64
C SER A 409 40.19 -6.19 24.14
N PHE A 410 39.32 -5.20 23.92
CA PHE A 410 39.49 -3.87 24.50
C PHE A 410 38.60 -3.67 25.72
N THR A 411 39.23 -3.29 26.83
CA THR A 411 38.58 -2.82 28.05
C THR A 411 39.12 -1.43 28.42
N SER A 412 38.48 -0.78 29.39
CA SER A 412 38.85 0.49 30.05
C SER A 412 38.56 1.82 29.32
N SER A 413 37.61 2.56 29.93
CA SER A 413 37.65 4.00 30.24
C SER A 413 38.04 5.07 29.21
N GLY A 414 37.11 6.03 29.03
CA GLY A 414 37.39 7.40 29.50
C GLY A 414 37.65 8.48 28.43
N ALA A 415 36.58 9.16 28.00
CA ALA A 415 36.54 10.49 27.36
C ALA A 415 37.30 10.74 26.03
N SER A 416 38.56 10.35 25.88
CA SER A 416 39.39 10.72 24.71
C SER A 416 38.99 10.03 23.39
N PHE A 417 38.26 8.91 23.47
CA PHE A 417 37.93 8.07 22.32
C PHE A 417 36.99 8.75 21.30
N GLY A 418 36.07 9.59 21.78
CA GLY A 418 35.13 10.32 20.92
C GLY A 418 35.82 11.38 20.06
N GLU A 419 36.78 12.11 20.65
CA GLU A 419 37.51 13.17 19.97
C GLU A 419 38.45 12.60 18.87
N GLY A 420 39.05 11.43 19.12
CA GLY A 420 39.82 10.68 18.11
C GLY A 420 38.99 10.27 16.90
N ILE A 421 37.78 9.70 17.11
CA ILE A 421 36.88 9.29 16.02
C ILE A 421 36.35 10.50 15.25
N ILE A 422 35.93 11.56 15.96
CA ILE A 422 35.42 12.79 15.33
C ILE A 422 36.51 13.45 14.50
N LYS A 423 37.76 13.48 14.98
CA LYS A 423 38.90 14.02 14.22
C LYS A 423 39.23 13.15 13.00
N TYR A 424 39.29 11.83 13.15
CA TYR A 424 39.54 10.89 12.05
C TYR A 424 38.50 11.04 10.93
N ASN A 425 37.21 11.06 11.28
CA ASN A 425 36.13 11.27 10.31
C ASN A 425 36.20 12.66 9.66
N ARG A 426 36.54 13.71 10.42
CA ARG A 426 36.67 15.08 9.90
C ARG A 426 37.84 15.23 8.94
N ASP A 427 38.95 14.58 9.22
CA ASP A 427 40.13 14.63 8.35
C ASP A 427 39.92 13.77 7.09
N GLN A 428 39.26 12.61 7.16
CA GLN A 428 38.79 11.87 5.97
C GLN A 428 37.78 12.66 5.12
N ILE A 429 36.85 13.39 5.75
CA ILE A 429 35.90 14.24 5.01
C ILE A 429 36.63 15.39 4.31
N ARG A 430 37.69 15.95 4.91
CA ARG A 430 38.53 16.97 4.24
C ARG A 430 39.27 16.38 3.05
N GLU A 431 39.96 15.25 3.24
CA GLU A 431 40.67 14.52 2.19
C GLU A 431 39.73 14.17 1.01
N MET A 432 38.51 13.72 1.28
CA MET A 432 37.51 13.42 0.25
C MET A 432 37.04 14.69 -0.51
N LEU A 433 36.90 15.83 0.17
CA LEU A 433 36.52 17.11 -0.45
C LEU A 433 37.67 17.73 -1.26
N GLU A 434 38.91 17.62 -0.78
CA GLU A 434 40.12 18.06 -1.48
C GLU A 434 40.27 17.28 -2.81
N ASN A 435 40.24 15.93 -2.76
CA ASN A 435 40.28 15.09 -3.97
C ASN A 435 39.15 15.43 -4.98
N MET A 436 37.92 15.68 -4.53
CA MET A 436 36.82 16.08 -5.43
C MET A 436 37.00 17.49 -6.02
N THR A 437 37.71 18.38 -5.34
CA THR A 437 38.02 19.73 -5.84
C THR A 437 39.12 19.66 -6.91
N ASP A 438 40.14 18.83 -6.68
CA ASP A 438 41.22 18.62 -7.66
C ASP A 438 40.70 17.94 -8.93
N THR A 439 39.82 16.93 -8.81
CA THR A 439 39.18 16.27 -9.97
C THR A 439 38.42 17.28 -10.85
N LEU A 440 37.70 18.23 -10.23
CA LEU A 440 36.98 19.28 -10.97
C LEU A 440 37.93 20.29 -11.63
N ASN A 441 39.10 20.57 -11.05
CA ASN A 441 40.07 21.47 -11.65
C ASN A 441 40.73 20.86 -12.90
N GLU A 442 40.98 19.54 -12.92
CA GLU A 442 41.51 18.83 -14.09
C GLU A 442 40.50 18.80 -15.25
N GLU A 443 39.20 18.60 -14.98
CA GLU A 443 38.13 18.64 -16.01
C GLU A 443 37.98 20.02 -16.68
N PHE A 444 38.47 21.12 -16.07
CA PHE A 444 38.45 22.46 -16.65
C PHE A 444 39.76 22.89 -17.34
N SER A 445 40.82 22.06 -17.35
CA SER A 445 42.11 22.44 -17.96
C SER A 445 42.34 21.98 -19.42
N ASP A 446 41.58 21.00 -19.92
CA ASP A 446 41.92 20.30 -21.18
C ASP A 446 41.25 20.84 -22.47
N GLU A 447 40.35 21.84 -22.39
CA GLU A 447 39.75 22.45 -23.60
C GLU A 447 40.48 23.74 -24.05
N SER A 448 41.64 23.61 -24.73
CA SER A 448 42.23 24.73 -25.49
C SER A 448 43.16 24.36 -26.67
N SER A 449 42.59 23.87 -27.77
CA SER A 449 43.21 23.89 -29.13
C SER A 449 42.15 23.48 -30.19
N GLU A 450 42.02 24.08 -31.39
CA GLU A 450 42.46 25.37 -31.96
C GLU A 450 41.20 26.05 -32.63
N SER A 451 41.17 27.07 -33.51
CA SER A 451 42.18 27.78 -34.34
C SER A 451 41.65 29.15 -34.84
N ALA A 452 42.57 29.93 -35.42
CA ALA A 452 42.44 30.98 -36.45
C ALA A 452 41.04 31.16 -37.12
N LEU A 453 40.37 32.33 -37.23
CA LEU A 453 40.74 33.77 -37.32
C LEU A 453 39.54 34.66 -36.80
N ASP A 454 39.47 36.01 -36.79
CA ASP A 454 40.30 37.12 -37.32
C ASP A 454 40.11 38.48 -36.58
N ASP A 455 40.84 39.51 -37.04
CA ASP A 455 40.77 40.99 -36.89
C ASP A 455 39.72 41.74 -35.99
N VAL A 456 40.26 42.48 -34.98
CA VAL A 456 40.13 43.96 -34.73
C VAL A 456 38.76 44.61 -34.31
N PRO A 457 38.68 45.53 -33.30
CA PRO A 457 39.53 45.79 -32.12
C PRO A 457 38.83 46.18 -30.76
N SER A 458 39.61 46.13 -29.67
CA SER A 458 39.60 47.02 -28.46
C SER A 458 38.32 47.29 -27.61
N CYS A 459 38.32 46.81 -26.34
CA CYS A 459 38.46 47.63 -25.11
C CYS A 459 38.46 46.77 -23.81
N PRO A 460 38.87 47.29 -22.62
CA PRO A 460 39.55 46.45 -21.62
C PRO A 460 38.76 45.96 -20.38
N ILE A 461 39.08 44.72 -19.99
CA ILE A 461 39.34 44.16 -18.64
C ILE A 461 38.69 44.84 -17.41
N SER A 462 37.90 44.07 -16.66
CA SER A 462 37.71 44.25 -15.20
C SER A 462 37.42 42.90 -14.53
N SER A 463 38.42 42.30 -13.89
CA SER A 463 38.32 40.97 -13.23
C SER A 463 37.66 41.06 -11.85
N LYS A 464 36.45 40.49 -11.67
CA LYS A 464 35.77 40.44 -10.36
C LYS A 464 34.71 39.32 -10.23
N THR A 465 35.14 38.07 -10.31
CA THR A 465 34.27 36.89 -10.13
C THR A 465 34.91 35.86 -9.20
N ASN A 466 34.73 36.02 -7.89
CA ASN A 466 34.95 34.96 -6.88
C ASN A 466 34.34 35.25 -5.49
N SER A 467 33.70 36.41 -5.29
CA SER A 467 33.05 36.79 -4.02
C SER A 467 31.61 36.28 -3.86
N ASP A 468 30.88 36.10 -4.97
CA ASP A 468 29.42 36.15 -4.93
C ASP A 468 28.75 34.79 -4.69
N PHE A 469 29.48 33.69 -4.93
CA PHE A 469 28.95 32.32 -4.74
C PHE A 469 28.70 31.96 -3.27
N ILE A 470 29.46 32.54 -2.33
CA ILE A 470 29.35 32.25 -0.89
C ILE A 470 28.08 32.90 -0.27
N THR A 471 27.51 33.91 -0.92
CA THR A 471 26.34 34.65 -0.42
C THR A 471 25.02 33.91 -0.64
N VAL A 472 24.93 33.04 -1.67
CA VAL A 472 23.69 32.37 -2.08
C VAL A 472 23.18 31.38 -1.00
N VAL A 473 24.08 30.73 -0.28
CA VAL A 473 23.77 29.65 0.68
C VAL A 473 23.04 30.14 1.96
N LYS A 474 22.95 31.46 2.19
CA LYS A 474 22.33 32.02 3.41
C LYS A 474 20.91 32.57 3.26
N ASN A 475 20.40 32.73 2.04
CA ASN A 475 19.13 33.44 1.80
C ASN A 475 17.97 32.55 1.29
N LEU A 476 18.04 31.22 1.49
CA LEU A 476 16.92 30.30 1.21
C LEU A 476 16.18 29.88 2.48
N GLN A 477 15.66 30.88 3.20
CA GLN A 477 14.56 30.71 4.15
C GLN A 477 13.53 31.83 3.92
N HIS A 478 12.24 31.46 4.00
CA HIS A 478 11.01 32.25 3.77
C HIS A 478 10.50 32.40 2.32
N ASP A 479 9.20 32.12 2.22
CA ASP A 479 8.14 32.60 1.32
C ASP A 479 8.18 32.45 -0.21
N GLY A 480 6.98 32.20 -0.76
CA GLY A 480 6.58 32.76 -2.06
C GLY A 480 5.75 31.86 -2.98
N HIS A 481 4.41 31.94 -2.92
CA HIS A 481 3.53 31.38 -3.95
C HIS A 481 3.83 31.93 -5.35
N ILE A 482 3.99 31.07 -6.37
CA ILE A 482 3.85 31.45 -7.78
C ILE A 482 2.96 30.43 -8.52
N HIS A 483 1.93 30.91 -9.21
CA HIS A 483 1.07 30.11 -10.08
C HIS A 483 1.59 30.11 -11.53
N HIS A 484 1.80 28.93 -12.12
CA HIS A 484 1.99 28.80 -13.57
C HIS A 484 0.68 28.42 -14.29
N ARG A 485 0.16 29.36 -15.11
CA ARG A 485 -0.85 29.06 -16.13
C ARG A 485 -0.23 28.18 -17.22
N ARG A 486 -0.88 27.06 -17.56
CA ARG A 486 -0.63 26.35 -18.84
C ARG A 486 -1.53 26.94 -19.93
N LYS A 487 -0.98 27.15 -21.12
CA LYS A 487 -1.76 27.45 -22.34
C LYS A 487 -2.27 26.13 -22.93
N SER A 488 -3.50 26.10 -23.42
CA SER A 488 -4.00 25.00 -24.23
C SER A 488 -3.57 25.16 -25.69
N VAL A 489 -3.26 24.04 -26.34
CA VAL A 489 -3.11 23.92 -27.79
C VAL A 489 -4.36 23.24 -28.32
N LYS A 490 -4.96 23.76 -29.40
CA LYS A 490 -6.00 23.06 -30.14
C LYS A 490 -5.36 22.22 -31.24
N PHE A 491 -5.90 21.03 -31.45
CA PHE A 491 -5.78 20.30 -32.72
C PHE A 491 -7.14 20.31 -33.41
N GLU A 492 -7.13 20.23 -34.74
CA GLU A 492 -8.34 20.20 -35.57
C GLU A 492 -8.75 18.75 -35.85
N GLU A 493 -10.04 18.45 -35.80
CA GLU A 493 -10.57 17.11 -36.03
C GLU A 493 -10.80 16.86 -37.52
N THR A 494 -9.95 16.02 -38.13
CA THR A 494 -10.17 15.54 -39.50
C THR A 494 -11.20 14.42 -39.52
N VAL A 495 -12.43 14.74 -39.91
CA VAL A 495 -13.49 13.74 -40.12
C VAL A 495 -13.28 13.04 -41.47
N THR A 496 -13.04 11.73 -41.44
CA THR A 496 -13.12 10.86 -42.62
C THR A 496 -14.36 9.97 -42.53
N THR A 497 -15.32 10.20 -43.43
CA THR A 497 -16.43 9.28 -43.69
C THR A 497 -15.94 8.01 -44.39
N ILE A 498 -16.63 6.90 -44.13
CA ILE A 498 -16.58 5.63 -44.86
C ILE A 498 -18.00 5.38 -45.38
#